data_AF-A0A4Q6BIM2-F1
#
_entry.id   AF-A0A4Q6BIM2-F1
#
_cell.length_a   1.000
_cell.length_b   1.000
_cell.length_c   1.000
_cell.angle_alpha   90.00
_cell.angle_beta   90.00
_cell.angle_gamma   90.00
#
_symmetry.space_group_name_H-M   'P 1'
#
loop_
_entity.id
_entity.type
_entity.pdbx_description
1 polymer ?
#
loop_
_entity_poly.entity_id
_entity_poly.type
_entity_poly.pdbx_seq_one_letter_code
_entity_poly.pdbx_strand_id
1 'polypeptide(L)' 'MIETKKNSAINQYVQTIRLNCQSQHRLFIPWEKITKGGNMILQWGLARWM' A
#
# COMPACT_ATOMS: atom_id res chain seq x y z
N MET A 1 -0.61 11.91 -1.54
CA MET A 1 -0.58 11.25 -2.87
C MET A 1 -0.59 9.75 -2.66
N ILE A 2 -1.35 9.01 -3.46
CA ILE A 2 -1.38 7.54 -3.43
C ILE A 2 -0.78 7.06 -4.75
N GLU A 3 0.24 6.23 -4.66
CA GLU A 3 0.93 5.60 -5.78
C GLU A 3 0.71 4.09 -5.74
N THR A 4 0.49 3.51 -6.91
CA THR A 4 0.34 2.06 -7.05
C THR A 4 1.44 1.50 -7.93
N LYS A 5 2.13 0.46 -7.45
CA LYS A 5 3.16 -0.28 -8.18
C LYS A 5 2.64 -1.65 -8.56
N LYS A 6 2.94 -2.07 -9.81
CA LYS A 6 2.51 -3.35 -10.39
C LYS A 6 0.98 -3.55 -10.41
N ASN A 7 0.20 -2.47 -10.37
CA ASN A 7 -1.25 -2.56 -10.50
C ASN A 7 -1.60 -3.08 -11.90
N SER A 8 -2.37 -4.16 -11.96
CA SER A 8 -2.86 -4.77 -13.20
C SER A 8 -4.07 -5.65 -12.89
N ALA A 9 -4.83 -6.05 -13.91
CA ALA A 9 -5.99 -6.94 -13.73
C ALA A 9 -5.64 -8.29 -13.07
N ILE A 10 -4.37 -8.71 -13.19
CA ILE A 10 -3.83 -9.96 -12.64
C ILE A 10 -3.40 -9.78 -11.18
N ASN A 11 -2.83 -8.63 -10.82
CA ASN A 11 -2.26 -8.38 -9.51
C ASN A 11 -3.32 -7.82 -8.54
N GLN A 12 -4.14 -8.70 -7.99
CA GLN A 12 -5.32 -8.31 -7.19
C GLN A 12 -5.04 -8.12 -5.70
N TYR A 13 -3.86 -8.52 -5.21
CA TYR A 13 -3.55 -8.55 -3.78
C TYR A 13 -2.52 -7.49 -3.40
N VAL A 14 -2.78 -6.75 -2.34
CA VAL A 14 -1.81 -5.83 -1.75
C VAL A 14 -0.73 -6.65 -1.03
N GLN A 15 0.50 -6.56 -1.54
CA GLN A 15 1.66 -7.25 -0.97
C GLN A 15 2.36 -6.42 0.09
N THR A 16 2.53 -5.11 -0.18
CA THR A 16 3.15 -4.19 0.77
C THR A 16 2.48 -2.82 0.69
N ILE A 17 2.46 -2.15 1.83
CA ILE A 17 2.02 -0.76 1.98
C ILE A 17 3.21 0.00 2.57
N ARG A 18 3.56 1.14 1.98
CA ARG A 18 4.52 2.08 2.56
C ARG A 18 3.86 3.44 2.72
N LEU A 19 3.93 4.02 3.91
CA LEU A 19 3.48 5.39 4.18
C LEU A 19 4.70 6.21 4.56
N ASN A 20 4.98 7.29 3.81
CA ASN A 20 6.15 8.14 4.00
C ASN A 20 7.45 7.31 4.12
N CYS A 21 7.64 6.40 3.16
CA CYS A 21 8.76 5.45 3.08
C CYS A 21 8.85 4.38 4.18
N GLN A 22 7.95 4.37 5.16
CA GLN A 22 7.92 3.37 6.21
C GLN A 22 6.94 2.23 5.88
N SER A 23 7.40 0.98 6.05
CA SER A 23 6.55 -0.20 5.89
C SER A 23 5.38 -0.16 6.88
N GLN A 24 4.17 -0.36 6.37
CA GLN A 24 2.97 -0.50 7.17
C GLN A 24 2.43 -1.92 7.04
N HIS A 25 2.37 -2.60 8.17
CA HIS A 25 1.82 -3.94 8.30
C HIS A 25 0.41 -3.93 8.93
N ARG A 26 -0.07 -2.76 9.34
CA ARG A 26 -1.40 -2.59 9.92
C ARG A 26 -2.44 -2.50 8.81
N LEU A 27 -3.60 -3.12 9.04
CA LEU A 27 -4.75 -3.05 8.13
C LEU A 27 -5.43 -1.68 8.11
N PHE A 28 -5.08 -0.80 9.06
CA PHE A 28 -5.65 0.54 9.17
C PHE A 28 -4.54 1.58 9.33
N ILE A 29 -4.81 2.77 8.77
CA ILE A 29 -3.95 3.95 8.92
C ILE A 29 -4.73 4.97 9.75
N PRO A 30 -4.20 5.40 10.92
CA PRO A 30 -4.85 6.41 11.74
C PRO A 30 -5.10 7.71 10.97
N TRP A 31 -6.26 8.33 11.22
CA TRP A 31 -6.67 9.56 10.55
C TRP A 31 -5.65 10.69 10.72
N GLU A 32 -5.01 10.80 11.88
CA GLU A 32 -4.02 11.86 12.14
C GLU A 32 -2.77 11.72 11.27
N LYS A 33 -2.51 10.54 10.69
CA LYS A 33 -1.42 10.34 9.74
C LYS A 33 -1.82 10.70 8.31
N ILE A 34 -3.11 10.63 7.98
CA ILE A 34 -3.65 10.96 6.66
C ILE A 34 -3.72 12.48 6.49
N THR A 35 -4.24 13.19 7.49
CA THR A 35 -4.43 14.65 7.43
C THR A 35 -3.14 15.44 7.36
N LYS A 36 -2.03 14.87 7.81
CA LYS A 36 -0.67 15.45 7.69
C LYS A 36 -0.11 15.40 6.26
N GLY A 37 -0.81 14.74 5.34
CA GLY A 37 -0.36 14.55 3.96
C GLY A 37 0.79 13.54 3.86
N GLY A 38 1.40 13.47 2.68
CA GLY A 38 2.52 12.57 2.39
C GLY A 38 2.25 11.61 1.22
N ASN A 39 3.09 10.57 1.12
CA ASN A 39 3.04 9.61 0.03
C ASN A 39 2.75 8.19 0.54
N MET A 40 1.75 7.55 -0.04
CA MET A 40 1.41 6.16 0.19
C MET A 40 1.72 5.34 -1.06
N ILE A 41 2.57 4.33 -0.94
CA ILE A 41 2.92 3.43 -2.03
C ILE A 41 2.33 2.05 -1.74
N LEU A 42 1.43 1.60 -2.61
CA LEU A 42 0.84 0.27 -2.60
C LEU A 42 1.55 -0.61 -3.64
N GLN A 43 2.06 -1.76 -3.23
CA GLN A 43 2.59 -2.75 -4.16
C GLN A 43 1.59 -3.90 -4.31
N TRP A 44 1.12 -4.10 -5.54
CA TRP A 44 0.20 -5.17 -5.89
C TRP A 44 0.96 -6.42 -6.34
N GLY A 45 0.31 -7.57 -6.24
CA GLY A 45 0.84 -8.86 -6.70
C GLY A 45 -0.26 -9.93 -6.75
N LEU A 46 0.14 -11.13 -7.17
CA LEU A 46 -0.67 -12.34 -7.14
C LEU A 46 -0.93 -12.81 -5.69
N ALA A 47 -1.93 -13.66 -5.50
CA ALA A 47 -2.13 -14.33 -4.22
C ALA A 47 -0.86 -15.12 -3.87
N ARG A 48 -0.33 -14.96 -2.65
CA ARG A 48 0.85 -15.70 -2.21
C ARG A 48 0.42 -17.09 -1.74
N TRP A 49 -0.01 -17.92 -2.69
CA TRP A 49 -0.23 -19.37 -2.53
C TRP A 49 0.42 -20.06 -3.72
N MET A 50 1.74 -20.26 -3.61
CA MET A 50 2.56 -21.23 -4.34
C MET A 50 3.60 -21.73 -3.35
#